data_AF-A0A9R0CVA6-F1
#
_entry.id   AF-A0A9R0CVA6-F1
#
_cell.length_a   1.000
_cell.length_b   1.000
_cell.length_c   1.000
_cell.angle_alpha   90.00
_cell.angle_beta   90.00
_cell.angle_gamma   90.00
#
_symmetry.space_group_name_H-M   'P 1'
#
loop_
_entity.id
_entity.type
_entity.pdbx_description
1 polymer ?
#
loop_
_entity_poly.entity_id
_entity_poly.type
_entity_poly.pdbx_seq_one_letter_code
_entity_poly.pdbx_strand_id
1 'polypeptide(L)'
;MRLVGDKVVIMVSKIILIFIAKILWTVAWDMSDVDDIDDIDIYEINTGKAPFFELPCMKIGGTCAKVHACPPGTKVGQKGLCPEQQKYGMECCRPLKGLTECRSRHGECVPRSFRCSPDLHVSDATGCGFKETCCLRIPLHAM
;
A
#
# COMPACT_ATOMS: atom_id res chain seq x y z
N MET A 1 74.61 23.48 -25.39
CA MET A 1 73.51 22.49 -25.28
C MET A 1 72.58 22.88 -24.13
N ARG A 2 71.68 23.86 -24.30
CA ARG A 2 70.63 24.20 -23.30
C ARG A 2 69.27 24.51 -23.95
N LEU A 3 69.28 24.92 -25.22
CA LEU A 3 68.08 25.21 -26.02
C LEU A 3 67.18 24.00 -26.38
N VAL A 4 67.68 22.77 -26.22
CA VAL A 4 66.89 21.54 -26.44
C VAL A 4 66.07 21.18 -25.19
N GLY A 5 66.57 21.52 -24.00
CA GLY A 5 65.89 21.24 -22.72
C GLY A 5 64.61 22.05 -22.54
N ASP A 6 64.65 23.36 -22.84
CA ASP A 6 63.49 24.24 -22.64
C ASP A 6 62.32 23.87 -23.56
N LYS A 7 62.59 23.48 -24.81
CA LYS A 7 61.56 23.02 -25.75
C LYS A 7 60.94 21.70 -25.31
N VAL A 8 61.73 20.79 -24.75
CA VAL A 8 61.24 19.50 -24.21
C VAL A 8 60.41 19.72 -22.95
N VAL A 9 60.84 20.61 -22.04
CA VAL A 9 60.09 20.94 -20.81
C VAL A 9 58.76 21.62 -21.14
N ILE A 10 58.73 22.54 -22.10
CA ILE A 10 57.49 23.18 -22.57
C ILE A 10 56.58 22.14 -23.26
N MET A 11 57.15 21.21 -24.04
CA MET A 11 56.38 20.16 -24.71
C MET A 11 55.74 19.19 -23.71
N VAL A 12 56.49 18.76 -22.69
CA VAL A 12 55.98 17.89 -21.62
C VAL A 12 54.91 18.61 -20.78
N SER A 13 55.12 19.89 -20.46
CA SER A 13 54.14 20.72 -19.74
C SER A 13 52.81 20.85 -20.51
N LYS A 14 52.87 21.08 -21.82
CA LYS A 14 51.67 21.10 -22.69
C LYS A 14 50.95 19.76 -22.72
N ILE A 15 51.69 18.65 -22.79
CA ILE A 15 51.11 17.30 -22.79
C ILE A 15 50.38 17.04 -21.46
N ILE A 16 51.00 17.36 -20.32
CA ILE A 16 50.39 17.21 -19.00
C ILE A 16 49.11 18.04 -18.89
N LEU A 17 49.11 19.29 -19.36
CA LEU A 17 47.92 20.14 -19.35
C LEU A 17 46.78 19.57 -20.22
N ILE A 18 47.09 18.97 -21.38
CA ILE A 18 46.09 18.31 -22.23
C ILE A 18 45.49 17.08 -21.52
N PHE A 19 46.32 16.28 -20.83
CA PHE A 19 45.83 15.14 -20.06
C PHE A 19 44.96 15.56 -18.88
N ILE A 20 45.38 16.58 -18.11
CA ILE A 20 44.59 17.13 -17.01
C ILE A 20 43.26 17.70 -17.55
N ALA A 21 43.28 18.46 -18.64
CA ALA A 21 42.07 18.98 -19.25
C ALA A 21 41.13 17.86 -19.73
N LYS A 22 41.66 16.78 -20.31
CA LYS A 22 40.86 15.61 -20.69
C LYS A 22 40.29 14.87 -19.48
N ILE A 23 41.05 14.69 -18.42
CA ILE A 23 40.58 14.05 -17.18
C ILE A 23 39.48 14.91 -16.55
N LEU A 24 39.70 16.23 -16.42
CA LEU A 24 38.71 17.18 -15.91
C LEU A 24 37.45 17.20 -16.77
N TRP A 25 37.59 17.11 -18.10
CA TRP A 25 36.47 16.93 -19.01
C TRP A 25 35.77 15.62 -18.65
N THR A 26 36.43 14.46 -18.74
CA THR A 26 35.82 13.14 -18.47
C THR A 26 35.08 13.08 -17.12
N VAL A 27 35.67 13.55 -16.02
CA VAL A 27 35.01 13.54 -14.70
C VAL A 27 33.85 14.53 -14.61
N ALA A 28 33.88 15.64 -15.36
CA ALA A 28 32.75 16.57 -15.44
C ALA A 28 31.56 15.98 -16.22
N TRP A 29 31.82 15.15 -17.24
CA TRP A 29 30.75 14.44 -17.96
C TRP A 29 30.13 13.30 -17.15
N ASP A 30 30.88 12.70 -16.22
CA ASP A 30 30.39 11.59 -15.38
C ASP A 30 29.45 12.06 -14.24
N MET A 31 29.36 13.36 -13.98
CA MET A 31 28.55 13.93 -12.88
C MET A 31 27.24 14.57 -13.33
N SER A 32 26.67 14.09 -14.44
CA SER A 32 25.42 14.63 -15.01
C SER A 32 24.41 13.52 -15.36
N ASP A 33 24.21 12.54 -14.49
CA ASP A 33 23.04 11.64 -14.54
C ASP A 33 22.57 11.32 -13.11
N VAL A 34 22.11 12.37 -12.42
CA VAL A 34 21.02 12.23 -11.45
C VAL A 34 19.91 13.10 -12.02
N ASP A 35 19.26 12.59 -13.07
CA ASP A 35 17.94 13.09 -13.42
C ASP A 35 17.07 12.92 -12.17
N ASP A 36 16.50 14.05 -11.75
CA ASP A 36 15.36 14.09 -10.85
C ASP A 36 14.37 12.99 -11.29
N ILE A 37 14.23 11.96 -10.45
CA ILE A 37 13.16 10.98 -10.57
C ILE A 37 11.87 11.73 -10.19
N ASP A 38 11.32 12.39 -11.19
CA ASP A 38 9.91 12.70 -11.24
C ASP A 38 9.23 11.46 -11.84
N ASP A 39 8.29 10.88 -11.09
CA ASP A 39 7.27 9.90 -11.54
C ASP A 39 7.59 8.38 -11.54
N ILE A 40 8.11 7.83 -10.43
CA ILE A 40 7.78 6.43 -10.05
C ILE A 40 7.11 6.40 -8.67
N ASP A 41 5.84 6.78 -8.65
CA ASP A 41 4.91 6.46 -7.55
C ASP A 41 4.39 5.01 -7.69
N ILE A 42 5.30 4.04 -7.75
CA ILE A 42 4.91 2.61 -7.66
C ILE A 42 4.98 2.11 -6.20
N TYR A 43 5.45 2.95 -5.28
CA TYR A 43 5.45 2.68 -3.83
C TYR A 43 4.68 3.71 -2.98
N GLU A 44 4.06 4.72 -3.60
CA GLU A 44 3.11 5.62 -2.92
C GLU A 44 1.64 5.28 -3.23
N ILE A 45 1.36 4.02 -3.57
CA ILE A 45 -0.03 3.51 -3.64
C ILE A 45 -0.60 3.26 -2.22
N ASN A 46 0.20 3.26 -1.15
CA ASN A 46 -0.30 2.99 0.22
C ASN A 46 0.45 3.70 1.37
N THR A 47 1.03 4.89 1.16
CA THR A 47 1.69 5.61 2.26
C THR A 47 0.90 6.86 2.64
N GLY A 48 0.03 6.74 3.65
CA GLY A 48 -0.36 7.87 4.48
C GLY A 48 -1.82 8.32 4.47
N LYS A 49 -2.63 7.96 3.47
CA LYS A 49 -4.10 8.01 3.62
C LYS A 49 -4.56 6.62 3.99
N ALA A 50 -4.79 6.40 5.28
CA ALA A 50 -5.52 5.23 5.76
C ALA A 50 -6.70 5.02 4.81
N PRO A 51 -6.81 3.87 4.12
CA PRO A 51 -7.97 3.68 3.26
C PRO A 51 -9.20 3.62 4.18
N PHE A 52 -10.39 3.62 3.62
CA PHE A 52 -11.60 3.13 4.33
C PHE A 52 -12.43 4.12 5.16
N PHE A 53 -12.00 5.37 5.41
CA PHE A 53 -12.77 6.32 6.25
C PHE A 53 -13.32 7.53 5.50
N GLU A 54 -14.35 7.31 4.69
CA GLU A 54 -15.15 8.41 4.17
C GLU A 54 -16.41 8.63 5.03
N LEU A 55 -16.57 9.86 5.51
CA LEU A 55 -17.67 10.28 6.39
C LEU A 55 -19.07 9.82 5.91
N PRO A 56 -19.44 9.96 4.61
CA PRO A 56 -20.77 9.54 4.17
C PRO A 56 -21.01 8.03 4.28
N CYS A 57 -20.03 7.18 3.97
CA CYS A 57 -20.13 5.73 4.17
C CYS A 57 -20.13 5.35 5.66
N MET A 58 -19.31 6.03 6.48
CA MET A 58 -19.26 5.79 7.93
C MET A 58 -20.54 6.19 8.65
N LYS A 59 -21.20 7.28 8.23
CA LYS A 59 -22.48 7.73 8.81
C LYS A 59 -23.57 6.66 8.73
N ILE A 60 -23.50 5.79 7.72
CA ILE A 60 -24.44 4.66 7.57
C ILE A 60 -23.89 3.35 8.16
N GLY A 61 -22.73 3.39 8.82
CA GLY A 61 -22.07 2.22 9.43
C GLY A 61 -21.39 1.30 8.43
N GLY A 62 -20.96 1.82 7.28
CA GLY A 62 -20.21 1.07 6.27
C GLY A 62 -18.74 1.48 6.18
N THR A 63 -17.99 0.76 5.35
CA THR A 63 -16.60 1.06 5.00
C THR A 63 -16.45 1.06 3.47
N CYS A 64 -15.60 1.95 2.96
CA CYS A 64 -15.30 2.02 1.53
C CYS A 64 -14.32 0.91 1.13
N ALA A 65 -14.69 0.00 0.24
CA ALA A 65 -13.81 -1.08 -0.21
C ALA A 65 -13.99 -1.35 -1.72
N LYS A 66 -13.05 -2.07 -2.34
CA LYS A 66 -13.17 -2.43 -3.75
C LYS A 66 -14.40 -3.32 -3.96
N VAL A 67 -15.04 -3.21 -5.12
CA VAL A 67 -16.26 -3.98 -5.46
C VAL A 67 -16.11 -5.49 -5.23
N HIS A 68 -14.93 -6.06 -5.45
CA HIS A 68 -14.65 -7.48 -5.23
C HIS A 68 -14.30 -7.84 -3.78
N ALA A 69 -13.81 -6.87 -2.99
CA ALA A 69 -13.50 -7.07 -1.59
C ALA A 69 -14.75 -7.00 -0.71
N CYS A 70 -15.85 -6.45 -1.23
CA CYS A 70 -17.12 -6.39 -0.53
C CYS A 70 -17.84 -7.74 -0.55
N PRO A 71 -18.19 -8.30 0.62
CA PRO A 71 -18.98 -9.51 0.69
C PRO A 71 -20.30 -9.38 -0.09
N PRO A 72 -20.78 -10.47 -0.72
CA PRO A 72 -22.02 -10.44 -1.49
C PRO A 72 -23.19 -9.93 -0.62
N GLY A 73 -23.98 -9.01 -1.15
CA GLY A 73 -25.11 -8.40 -0.44
C GLY A 73 -24.76 -7.25 0.51
N THR A 74 -23.48 -6.97 0.77
CA THR A 74 -23.09 -5.83 1.65
C THR A 74 -22.91 -4.51 0.91
N LYS A 75 -22.93 -4.54 -0.43
CA LYS A 75 -22.83 -3.34 -1.26
C LYS A 75 -24.08 -2.48 -1.09
N VAL A 76 -23.90 -1.20 -0.75
CA VAL A 76 -25.01 -0.27 -0.61
C VAL A 76 -25.56 0.14 -1.99
N GLY A 77 -24.72 0.12 -3.04
CA GLY A 77 -25.13 0.43 -4.42
C GLY A 77 -25.46 1.91 -4.66
N GLN A 78 -25.32 2.75 -3.65
CA GLN A 78 -25.53 4.18 -3.72
C GLN A 78 -24.20 4.90 -4.01
N LYS A 79 -24.17 5.67 -5.09
CA LYS A 79 -23.02 6.50 -5.46
C LYS A 79 -22.87 7.70 -4.52
N GLY A 80 -21.65 8.22 -4.38
CA GLY A 80 -21.35 9.37 -3.52
C GLY A 80 -21.18 9.03 -2.04
N LEU A 81 -21.09 7.75 -1.68
CA LEU A 81 -20.75 7.32 -0.33
C LEU A 81 -19.23 7.22 -0.08
N CYS A 82 -18.47 7.06 -1.16
CA CYS A 82 -17.01 7.14 -1.16
C CYS A 82 -16.56 8.15 -2.24
N PRO A 83 -16.99 9.42 -2.21
CA PRO A 83 -16.76 10.41 -3.27
C PRO A 83 -15.31 10.49 -3.78
N GLU A 84 -14.32 10.45 -2.89
CA GLU A 84 -12.90 10.55 -3.31
C GLU A 84 -12.42 9.23 -3.93
N GLN A 85 -12.88 8.10 -3.39
CA GLN A 85 -12.40 6.78 -3.74
C GLN A 85 -13.21 6.09 -4.85
N GLN A 86 -14.40 6.61 -5.18
CA GLN A 86 -15.31 6.00 -6.15
C GLN A 86 -14.76 6.04 -7.58
N LYS A 87 -13.95 7.06 -7.90
CA LYS A 87 -13.22 7.14 -9.18
C LYS A 87 -12.24 5.98 -9.39
N TYR A 88 -11.83 5.31 -8.31
CA TYR A 88 -10.95 4.14 -8.33
C TYR A 88 -11.71 2.81 -8.22
N GLY A 89 -13.04 2.82 -8.43
CA GLY A 89 -13.87 1.61 -8.36
C GLY A 89 -14.08 1.11 -6.92
N MET A 90 -14.06 2.02 -5.95
CA MET A 90 -14.46 1.73 -4.57
C MET A 90 -15.96 1.94 -4.40
N GLU A 91 -16.57 1.08 -3.59
CA GLU A 91 -17.99 1.13 -3.23
C GLU A 91 -18.14 1.12 -1.72
N CYS A 92 -19.22 1.71 -1.22
CA CYS A 92 -19.53 1.64 0.20
C CYS A 92 -20.17 0.30 0.53
N CYS A 93 -19.54 -0.39 1.46
CA CYS A 93 -19.92 -1.74 1.88
C CYS A 93 -20.33 -1.69 3.33
N ARG A 94 -21.62 -1.94 3.55
CA ARG A 94 -22.26 -1.88 4.84
C ARG A 94 -22.68 -3.30 5.22
N PRO A 95 -22.31 -3.78 6.42
CA PRO A 95 -22.88 -5.03 6.92
C PRO A 95 -24.41 -4.91 6.89
N LEU A 96 -25.07 -5.83 6.20
CA LEU A 96 -26.53 -5.91 6.17
C LEU A 96 -27.02 -5.94 7.63
N LYS A 97 -27.89 -4.98 7.99
CA LYS A 97 -28.67 -5.08 9.23
C LYS A 97 -29.48 -6.38 9.12
N GLY A 98 -29.08 -7.41 9.86
CA GLY A 98 -29.63 -8.76 9.73
C GLY A 98 -28.61 -9.88 9.44
N LEU A 99 -27.32 -9.59 9.20
CA LEU A 99 -26.26 -10.61 9.25
C LEU A 99 -25.89 -10.90 10.70
N THR A 100 -26.86 -11.37 11.46
CA THR A 100 -26.62 -12.04 12.73
C THR A 100 -26.02 -13.42 12.47
N GLU A 101 -26.14 -13.98 11.26
CA GLU A 101 -25.59 -15.32 10.99
C GLU A 101 -24.07 -15.40 11.15
N CYS A 102 -23.60 -16.37 11.94
CA CYS A 102 -22.17 -16.55 12.25
C CYS A 102 -21.29 -16.65 10.99
N ARG A 103 -21.74 -17.43 10.00
CA ARG A 103 -21.03 -17.63 8.74
C ARG A 103 -20.88 -16.34 7.95
N SER A 104 -21.89 -15.46 8.00
CA SER A 104 -21.87 -14.15 7.35
C SER A 104 -20.89 -13.17 8.00
N ARG A 105 -20.49 -13.43 9.25
CA ARG A 105 -19.47 -12.67 9.98
C ARG A 105 -18.06 -13.27 9.83
N HIS A 106 -17.86 -14.20 8.88
CA HIS A 106 -16.61 -14.95 8.73
C HIS A 106 -16.26 -15.76 9.99
N GLY A 107 -17.28 -16.08 10.79
CA GLY A 107 -17.17 -16.96 11.93
C GLY A 107 -17.52 -18.40 11.58
N GLU A 108 -17.11 -19.30 12.46
CA GLU A 108 -17.43 -20.71 12.39
C GLU A 108 -18.25 -21.10 13.62
N CYS A 109 -19.32 -21.88 13.42
CA CYS A 109 -20.09 -22.45 14.51
C CYS A 109 -19.28 -23.58 15.13
N VAL A 110 -18.80 -23.35 16.35
CA VAL A 110 -18.00 -24.31 17.09
C VAL A 110 -18.77 -24.80 18.31
N PRO A 111 -18.54 -26.03 18.81
CA PRO A 111 -19.14 -26.49 20.04
C PRO A 111 -18.80 -25.56 21.21
N ARG A 112 -19.71 -25.37 22.18
CA ARG A 112 -19.42 -24.57 23.39
C ARG A 112 -18.24 -25.08 24.22
N SER A 113 -17.84 -26.34 24.05
CA SER A 113 -16.65 -26.92 24.67
C SER A 113 -15.34 -26.48 23.99
N PHE A 114 -15.41 -25.94 22.77
CA PHE A 114 -14.27 -25.40 22.06
C PHE A 114 -13.84 -24.08 22.70
N ARG A 115 -12.55 -23.94 22.98
CA ARG A 115 -11.99 -22.71 23.57
C ARG A 115 -11.82 -21.65 22.49
N CYS A 116 -12.83 -20.81 22.32
CA CYS A 116 -12.72 -19.55 21.59
C CYS A 116 -12.23 -18.45 22.54
N SER A 117 -11.30 -17.59 22.09
CA SER A 117 -10.91 -16.41 22.87
C SER A 117 -12.14 -15.52 23.08
N PRO A 118 -12.33 -14.90 24.27
CA PRO A 118 -13.46 -14.00 24.51
C PRO A 118 -13.60 -12.88 23.46
N ASP A 119 -12.48 -12.40 22.93
CA ASP A 119 -12.44 -11.34 21.92
C ASP A 119 -12.94 -11.79 20.54
N LEU A 120 -12.97 -13.09 20.30
CA LEU A 120 -13.44 -13.71 19.04
C LEU A 120 -14.81 -14.36 19.18
N HIS A 121 -15.37 -14.33 20.38
CA HIS A 121 -16.66 -14.90 20.69
C HIS A 121 -17.78 -13.90 20.36
N VAL A 122 -18.67 -14.29 19.46
CA VAL A 122 -19.78 -13.45 19.01
C VAL A 122 -21.08 -14.00 19.58
N SER A 123 -21.52 -13.44 20.71
CA SER A 123 -22.71 -13.88 21.44
C SER A 123 -24.03 -13.43 20.81
N ASP A 124 -24.00 -12.42 19.94
CA ASP A 124 -25.16 -11.89 19.20
C ASP A 124 -25.39 -12.59 17.84
N ALA A 125 -24.60 -13.62 17.53
CA ALA A 125 -24.73 -14.34 16.27
C ALA A 125 -25.86 -15.39 16.29
N THR A 126 -26.72 -15.37 15.27
CA THR A 126 -27.72 -16.40 14.98
C THR A 126 -27.15 -17.46 14.02
N GLY A 127 -27.87 -18.55 13.78
CA GLY A 127 -27.50 -19.55 12.76
C GLY A 127 -26.57 -20.68 13.22
N CYS A 128 -26.14 -20.70 14.49
CA CYS A 128 -25.48 -21.86 15.11
C CYS A 128 -26.48 -22.70 15.92
N GLY A 129 -26.24 -24.00 16.08
CA GLY A 129 -27.12 -24.92 16.82
C GLY A 129 -27.18 -24.64 18.33
N PHE A 130 -28.13 -25.28 19.03
CA PHE A 130 -28.40 -25.08 20.48
C PHE A 130 -27.18 -25.26 21.42
N LYS A 131 -26.14 -25.98 20.98
CA LYS A 131 -24.90 -26.24 21.75
C LYS A 131 -23.63 -25.69 21.07
N GLU A 132 -23.81 -24.83 20.09
CA GLU A 132 -22.74 -24.20 19.36
C GLU A 132 -22.68 -22.71 19.70
N THR A 133 -21.54 -22.10 19.41
CA THR A 133 -21.34 -20.67 19.49
C THR A 133 -20.56 -20.19 18.27
N CYS A 134 -20.67 -18.91 17.96
CA CYS A 134 -19.93 -18.31 16.85
C CYS A 134 -18.54 -17.88 17.29
N CYS A 135 -17.51 -18.41 16.64
CA CYS A 135 -16.12 -18.00 16.84
C CYS A 135 -15.55 -17.40 15.55
N LEU A 136 -15.02 -16.18 15.62
CA LEU A 136 -14.41 -15.52 14.47
C LEU A 136 -13.09 -16.20 14.07
N ARG A 137 -12.92 -16.48 12.77
CA ARG A 137 -11.64 -16.93 12.22
C ARG A 137 -10.77 -15.72 11.91
N ILE A 138 -9.83 -15.38 12.78
CA ILE A 138 -8.74 -14.48 12.37
C ILE A 138 -7.79 -15.28 11.48
N PRO A 139 -7.49 -14.85 10.25
CA PRO A 139 -6.35 -15.38 9.52
C PRO A 139 -5.07 -14.99 10.29
N LEU A 140 -4.33 -15.98 10.78
CA LEU A 140 -3.06 -15.85 11.50
C LEU A 140 -1.91 -15.21 10.68
N HIS A 141 -2.20 -14.64 9.51
CA HIS A 141 -1.23 -13.97 8.63
C HIS A 141 -1.23 -12.43 8.79
N ALA A 142 -1.77 -11.90 9.89
CA ALA A 142 -1.87 -10.46 10.13
C ALA A 142 -1.21 -10.00 11.45
N MET A 143 -0.17 -10.70 11.90
CA MET A 143 0.71 -10.28 13.01
C MET A 143 2.16 -10.24 12.54
#